data_AF-A0AAV9J1D0-F1
#
_entry.id   AF-A0AAV9J1D0-F1
#
_cell.length_a   1.000
_cell.length_b   1.000
_cell.length_c   1.000
_cell.angle_alpha   90.00
_cell.angle_beta   90.00
_cell.angle_gamma   90.00
#
_symmetry.space_group_name_H-M   'P 1'
#
loop_
_entity.id
_entity.type
_entity.pdbx_description
1 polymer ?
#
loop_
_entity_poly.entity_id
_entity_poly.type
_entity_poly.pdbx_seq_one_letter_code
_entity_poly.pdbx_strand_id
1 'polypeptide(L)'
;MATTAGGMGFPPAKKPGFEQTTETFRKIRITLTSRNLRALDKVCADVVQGMRSKGAEARSDRTRVRTDGVGGARPPPPQQAGGRSVMRVHGPIPMPTRHLRITTRKSPCGEGTNTWDRYEMRIHKRLIDLEAPAEVVKSITSLVFEPSVQVEVTLQG
;
A
#
# COMPACT_ATOMS: atom_id res chain seq x y z
N MET A 1 1.81 -69.74 29.35
CA MET A 1 3.17 -69.33 28.92
C MET A 1 3.04 -68.08 28.08
N ALA A 2 3.68 -66.99 28.50
CA ALA A 2 3.65 -65.69 27.84
C ALA A 2 4.88 -65.54 26.93
N THR A 3 4.71 -64.98 25.73
CA THR A 3 5.79 -64.37 24.94
C THR A 3 5.26 -63.26 24.01
N THR A 4 5.34 -62.04 24.52
CA THR A 4 5.90 -60.81 23.91
C THR A 4 5.48 -60.40 22.50
N ALA A 5 4.58 -59.42 22.43
CA ALA A 5 4.42 -58.52 21.29
C ALA A 5 5.59 -57.52 21.23
N GLY A 6 6.41 -57.59 20.19
CA GLY A 6 7.43 -56.59 19.88
C GLY A 6 6.82 -55.40 19.17
N GLY A 7 6.41 -54.38 19.92
CA GLY A 7 5.98 -53.08 19.37
C GLY A 7 7.18 -52.28 18.87
N MET A 8 7.30 -52.11 17.55
CA MET A 8 8.18 -51.10 16.97
C MET A 8 7.58 -49.72 17.23
N GLY A 9 8.09 -49.04 18.26
CA GLY A 9 7.78 -47.65 18.54
C GLY A 9 8.31 -46.76 17.42
N PHE A 10 7.42 -46.37 16.51
CA PHE A 10 7.69 -45.27 15.59
C PHE A 10 7.79 -43.98 16.42
N PRO A 11 8.89 -43.21 16.33
CA PRO A 11 8.97 -41.94 17.04
C PRO A 11 7.88 -40.99 16.52
N PRO A 12 7.20 -40.24 17.39
CA PRO A 12 6.14 -39.33 16.98
C PRO A 12 6.73 -38.25 16.08
N ALA A 13 6.18 -38.14 14.87
CA ALA A 13 6.48 -37.05 13.95
C ALA A 13 6.25 -35.72 14.69
N LYS A 14 7.33 -34.96 14.91
CA LYS A 14 7.26 -33.56 15.31
C LYS A 14 6.42 -32.85 14.25
N LYS A 15 5.19 -32.51 14.59
CA LYS A 15 4.39 -31.53 13.85
C LYS A 15 5.29 -30.29 13.69
N PRO A 16 5.47 -29.74 12.48
CA PRO A 16 6.25 -28.51 12.32
C PRO A 16 5.63 -27.47 13.24
N GLY A 17 6.43 -26.99 14.18
CA GLY A 17 6.02 -25.93 15.09
C GLY A 17 5.54 -24.77 14.25
N PHE A 18 4.27 -24.42 14.42
CA PHE A 18 3.75 -23.16 13.94
C PHE A 18 4.47 -22.09 14.77
N GLU A 19 5.58 -21.57 14.24
CA GLU A 19 6.31 -20.45 14.81
C GLU A 19 5.35 -19.27 14.79
N GLN A 20 4.66 -19.05 15.91
CA GLN A 20 3.90 -17.84 16.14
C GLN A 20 4.92 -16.74 16.34
N THR A 21 5.47 -16.21 15.25
CA THR A 21 6.12 -14.91 15.29
C THR A 21 5.04 -13.96 15.79
N THR A 22 5.18 -13.47 17.03
CA THR A 22 4.23 -12.53 17.61
C THR A 22 4.16 -11.32 16.69
N GLU A 23 3.10 -11.26 15.88
CA GLU A 23 2.80 -10.17 14.95
C GLU A 23 2.51 -8.92 15.79
N THR A 24 3.57 -8.24 16.20
CA THR A 24 3.48 -6.94 16.85
C THR A 24 3.00 -5.94 15.80
N PHE A 25 1.83 -5.36 16.06
CA PHE A 25 1.29 -4.28 15.25
C PHE A 25 2.27 -3.12 15.27
N ARG A 26 2.80 -2.78 14.09
CA ARG A 26 3.69 -1.63 13.90
C ARG A 26 2.95 -0.54 13.15
N LYS A 27 3.27 0.71 13.46
CA LYS A 27 2.87 1.84 12.65
C LYS A 27 3.78 1.89 11.44
N ILE A 28 3.20 1.74 10.26
CA ILE A 28 3.92 1.68 9.00
C ILE A 28 3.42 2.81 8.13
N ARG A 29 4.37 3.49 7.52
CA ARG A 29 4.12 4.61 6.63
C ARG A 29 4.67 4.26 5.26
N ILE A 30 3.78 4.11 4.29
CA ILE A 30 4.11 3.84 2.88
C ILE A 30 4.12 5.17 2.14
N THR A 31 5.25 5.48 1.52
CA THR A 31 5.39 6.63 0.63
C THR A 31 5.34 6.15 -0.82
N LEU A 32 4.42 6.72 -1.59
CA LEU A 32 4.32 6.53 -3.04
C LEU A 32 4.77 7.82 -3.72
N THR A 33 5.76 7.73 -4.59
CA THR A 33 6.27 8.89 -5.35
C THR A 33 6.23 8.59 -6.84
N SER A 34 5.67 9.48 -7.64
CA SER A 34 5.65 9.32 -9.10
C SER A 34 5.63 10.65 -9.85
N ARG A 35 6.06 10.59 -11.11
CA ARG A 35 5.90 11.65 -12.11
C ARG A 35 4.52 11.60 -12.79
N ASN A 36 3.84 10.45 -12.75
CA ASN A 36 2.54 10.25 -13.39
C ASN A 36 1.44 10.16 -12.33
N LEU A 37 0.55 11.15 -12.31
CA LEU A 37 -0.59 11.19 -11.39
C LEU A 37 -1.53 9.99 -11.59
N ARG A 38 -1.81 9.59 -12.83
CA ARG A 38 -2.77 8.52 -13.14
C ARG A 38 -2.29 7.15 -12.66
N ALA A 39 -0.99 6.87 -12.82
CA ALA A 39 -0.40 5.64 -12.30
C ALA A 39 -0.43 5.64 -10.77
N LEU A 40 -0.09 6.78 -10.15
CA LEU A 40 -0.12 6.94 -8.71
C LEU A 40 -1.53 6.78 -8.11
N ASP A 41 -2.57 7.30 -8.77
CA ASP A 41 -3.96 7.14 -8.38
C ASP A 41 -4.42 5.68 -8.38
N LYS A 42 -4.05 4.93 -9.44
CA LYS A 42 -4.37 3.51 -9.56
C LYS A 42 -3.69 2.69 -8.46
N VAL A 43 -2.37 2.84 -8.29
CA VAL A 43 -1.62 2.13 -7.24
C VAL A 43 -2.17 2.44 -5.86
N CYS A 44 -2.53 3.69 -5.62
CA CYS A 44 -3.11 4.15 -4.37
C CYS A 44 -4.47 3.49 -4.08
N ALA A 45 -5.33 3.35 -5.09
CA ALA A 45 -6.61 2.63 -4.97
C ALA A 45 -6.38 1.13 -4.75
N ASP A 46 -5.46 0.52 -5.49
CA ASP A 46 -5.16 -0.91 -5.42
C ASP A 46 -4.55 -1.30 -4.07
N VAL A 47 -3.67 -0.47 -3.51
CA VAL A 47 -3.10 -0.67 -2.16
C VAL A 47 -4.20 -0.62 -1.10
N VAL A 48 -5.09 0.37 -1.15
CA VAL A 48 -6.21 0.48 -0.19
C VAL A 48 -7.18 -0.69 -0.34
N GLN A 49 -7.47 -1.13 -1.57
CA GLN A 49 -8.35 -2.26 -1.83
C GLN A 49 -7.70 -3.59 -1.40
N GLY A 50 -6.41 -3.78 -1.64
CA GLY A 50 -5.65 -4.93 -1.19
C GLY A 50 -5.63 -5.05 0.34
N MET A 51 -5.52 -3.92 1.04
CA MET A 51 -5.62 -3.88 2.51
C MET A 51 -7.03 -4.23 3.01
N ARG A 52 -8.08 -3.72 2.34
CA ARG A 52 -9.49 -4.02 2.67
C ARG A 52 -9.81 -5.50 2.49
N SER A 53 -9.35 -6.12 1.41
CA SER A 53 -9.55 -7.56 1.14
C SER A 53 -8.92 -8.45 2.21
N LYS A 54 -7.85 -7.99 2.87
CA LYS A 54 -7.16 -8.72 3.95
C LYS A 54 -7.68 -8.42 5.36
N GLY A 55 -8.68 -7.55 5.51
CA GLY A 55 -9.36 -7.31 6.80
C GLY A 55 -9.09 -5.94 7.43
N ALA A 56 -8.50 -4.98 6.71
CA ALA A 56 -8.36 -3.63 7.23
C ALA A 56 -9.68 -2.83 7.18
N GLU A 57 -10.07 -2.23 8.30
CA GLU A 57 -11.17 -1.27 8.34
C GLU A 57 -10.62 0.13 8.06
N ALA A 58 -10.98 0.68 6.90
CA ALA A 58 -10.61 2.04 6.55
C ALA A 58 -11.48 3.01 7.37
N ARG A 59 -10.87 3.70 8.35
CA ARG A 59 -11.53 4.83 9.00
C ARG A 59 -11.62 5.95 7.96
N SER A 60 -12.72 5.98 7.24
CA SER A 60 -13.05 7.10 6.37
C SER A 60 -13.33 8.30 7.25
N ASP A 61 -12.30 9.12 7.48
CA ASP A 61 -12.49 10.45 8.06
C ASP A 61 -13.30 11.30 7.07
N ARG A 62 -14.61 11.14 7.19
CA ARG A 62 -15.66 12.17 7.11
C ARG A 62 -15.32 13.39 6.23
N THR A 63 -15.20 13.19 4.93
CA THR A 63 -15.66 14.20 3.96
C THR A 63 -16.91 13.65 3.29
N ARG A 64 -18.05 13.87 3.96
CA ARG A 64 -19.37 13.79 3.33
C ARG A 64 -19.39 14.86 2.24
N VAL A 65 -19.04 14.51 1.00
CA VAL A 65 -19.51 15.28 -0.14
C VAL A 65 -21.00 14.95 -0.25
N ARG A 66 -21.86 15.97 -0.10
CA ARG A 66 -23.28 15.86 -0.46
C ARG A 66 -23.32 15.37 -1.91
N THR A 67 -23.71 14.12 -2.13
CA THR A 67 -24.16 13.70 -3.45
C THR A 67 -25.57 14.24 -3.60
N ASP A 68 -25.70 15.31 -4.38
CA ASP A 68 -26.99 15.68 -4.94
C ASP A 68 -27.54 14.48 -5.73
N GLY A 69 -28.84 14.22 -5.55
CA GLY A 69 -29.44 12.92 -5.78
C GLY A 69 -29.21 12.33 -7.18
N VAL A 70 -28.57 11.16 -7.21
CA VAL A 70 -28.95 10.03 -8.07
C VAL A 70 -28.68 8.77 -7.24
N GLY A 71 -29.69 7.91 -7.11
CA GLY A 71 -29.64 6.71 -6.29
C GLY A 71 -28.53 5.75 -6.74
N GLY A 72 -27.39 5.81 -6.05
CA GLY A 72 -26.39 4.76 -6.09
C GLY A 72 -26.80 3.67 -5.10
N ALA A 73 -27.08 2.47 -5.61
CA ALA A 73 -27.29 1.29 -4.79
C ALA A 73 -26.20 1.22 -3.72
N ARG A 74 -26.61 1.18 -2.45
CA ARG A 74 -25.71 0.91 -1.33
C ARG A 74 -24.98 -0.39 -1.68
N PRO A 75 -23.65 -0.41 -1.87
CA PRO A 75 -22.95 -1.66 -2.15
C PRO A 75 -23.29 -2.63 -1.01
N PRO A 76 -23.63 -3.89 -1.31
CA PRO A 76 -24.02 -4.84 -0.29
C PRO A 76 -22.90 -4.91 0.77
N PRO A 77 -23.25 -4.90 2.06
CA PRO A 77 -22.24 -5.11 3.10
C PRO A 77 -21.53 -6.42 2.78
N PRO A 78 -20.18 -6.45 2.76
CA PRO A 78 -19.45 -7.70 2.56
C PRO A 78 -19.90 -8.68 3.64
N GLN A 79 -20.60 -9.74 3.23
CA GLN A 79 -21.12 -10.77 4.12
C GLN A 79 -19.91 -11.48 4.74
N GLN A 80 -19.77 -11.31 6.06
CA GLN A 80 -18.92 -12.04 7.02
C GLN A 80 -17.71 -12.79 6.44
N ALA A 81 -16.53 -12.16 6.53
CA ALA A 81 -15.28 -12.91 6.52
C ALA A 81 -14.82 -13.11 7.96
N GLY A 82 -14.92 -14.35 8.44
CA GLY A 82 -14.51 -14.76 9.78
C GLY A 82 -13.06 -14.37 10.12
N GLY A 83 -12.85 -14.04 11.40
CA GLY A 83 -11.56 -13.96 12.07
C GLY A 83 -10.45 -13.23 11.30
N ARG A 84 -10.57 -11.92 11.10
CA ARG A 84 -9.49 -11.12 10.47
C ARG A 84 -9.01 -10.04 11.42
N SER A 85 -7.70 -9.93 11.54
CA SER A 85 -7.00 -8.92 12.33
C SER A 85 -7.47 -7.52 11.92
N VAL A 86 -8.00 -6.76 12.88
CA VAL A 86 -8.54 -5.42 12.64
C VAL A 86 -7.36 -4.46 12.44
N MET A 87 -6.86 -4.39 11.21
CA MET A 87 -5.83 -3.43 10.82
C MET A 87 -6.47 -2.07 10.56
N ARG A 88 -5.91 -1.01 11.14
CA ARG A 88 -6.36 0.37 10.88
C ARG A 88 -5.59 0.91 9.69
N VAL A 89 -6.30 1.36 8.67
CA VAL A 89 -5.71 2.03 7.50
C VAL A 89 -6.22 3.46 7.47
N HIS A 90 -5.29 4.40 7.52
CA HIS A 90 -5.57 5.79 7.15
C HIS A 90 -5.57 5.89 5.63
N GLY A 91 -6.54 6.65 5.11
CA GLY A 91 -6.65 6.88 3.69
C GLY A 91 -5.39 7.54 3.12
N PRO A 92 -5.23 7.55 1.79
CA PRO A 92 -4.07 8.14 1.15
C PRO A 92 -4.04 9.66 1.35
N ILE A 93 -3.03 10.15 2.06
CA ILE A 93 -2.81 11.57 2.31
C ILE A 93 -1.95 12.13 1.16
N PRO A 94 -2.47 13.08 0.35
CA PRO A 94 -1.69 13.70 -0.71
C PRO A 94 -0.72 14.73 -0.11
N MET A 95 0.56 14.59 -0.41
CA MET A 95 1.54 15.62 -0.13
C MET A 95 1.57 16.63 -1.29
N PRO A 96 1.95 17.89 -1.04
CA PRO A 96 2.04 18.91 -2.08
C PRO A 96 2.96 18.44 -3.21
N THR A 97 2.51 18.69 -4.45
CA THR A 97 3.26 18.34 -5.65
C THR A 97 4.45 19.28 -5.78
N ARG A 98 5.65 18.72 -5.97
CA ARG A 98 6.84 19.52 -6.23
C ARG A 98 6.87 19.84 -7.73
N HIS A 99 6.84 21.15 -8.04
CA HIS A 99 6.97 21.67 -9.39
C HIS A 99 8.45 22.04 -9.63
N LEU A 100 9.18 21.18 -10.32
CA LEU A 100 10.53 21.47 -10.75
C LEU A 100 10.46 22.23 -12.07
N ARG A 101 10.96 23.47 -12.08
CA ARG A 101 10.95 24.36 -13.25
C ARG A 101 12.37 24.74 -13.60
N ILE A 102 12.76 24.48 -14.83
CA ILE A 102 14.05 24.90 -15.37
C ILE A 102 13.77 25.69 -16.65
N THR A 103 14.27 26.93 -16.69
CA THR A 103 14.18 27.79 -17.88
C THR A 103 15.56 27.98 -18.47
N THR A 104 15.79 27.43 -19.65
CA THR A 104 17.06 27.55 -20.38
C THR A 104 16.85 28.27 -21.68
N ARG A 105 17.90 28.94 -22.16
CA ARG A 105 17.90 29.50 -23.50
C ARG A 105 17.93 28.36 -24.52
N LYS A 106 17.19 28.50 -25.64
CA LYS A 106 17.21 27.50 -26.72
C LYS A 106 18.55 27.46 -27.44
N SER A 107 19.09 28.65 -27.73
CA SER A 107 20.35 28.81 -28.45
C SER A 107 21.56 28.58 -27.52
N PRO A 108 22.56 27.79 -27.93
CA PRO A 108 23.76 27.53 -27.13
C PRO A 108 24.75 28.69 -27.14
N CYS A 109 24.87 29.43 -28.25
CA CYS A 109 25.93 30.40 -28.52
C CYS A 109 25.50 31.87 -28.44
N GLY A 110 24.32 32.17 -27.88
CA GLY A 110 23.93 33.55 -27.60
C GLY A 110 23.48 34.40 -28.80
N GLU A 111 23.64 33.90 -30.02
CA GLU A 111 23.16 34.52 -31.26
C GLU A 111 21.69 34.20 -31.55
N GLY A 112 21.01 35.11 -32.27
CA GLY A 112 19.59 35.01 -32.61
C GLY A 112 18.63 35.55 -31.53
N THR A 113 17.33 35.30 -31.71
CA THR A 113 16.28 35.83 -30.81
C THR A 113 16.31 35.19 -29.42
N ASN A 114 15.97 35.98 -28.39
CA ASN A 114 15.92 35.55 -27.00
C ASN A 114 14.74 34.60 -26.74
N THR A 115 14.88 33.36 -27.20
CA THR A 115 13.91 32.28 -26.99
C THR A 115 14.32 31.40 -25.82
N TRP A 116 13.33 31.04 -25.00
CA TRP A 116 13.52 30.29 -23.75
C TRP A 116 12.63 29.05 -23.75
N ASP A 117 13.20 27.91 -23.38
CA ASP A 117 12.45 26.70 -23.07
C ASP A 117 12.03 26.70 -21.60
N ARG A 118 10.85 26.15 -21.34
CA ARG A 118 10.29 26.00 -19.99
C ARG A 118 10.07 24.52 -19.72
N TYR A 119 11.09 23.88 -19.16
CA TYR A 119 10.98 22.49 -18.75
C TYR A 119 10.29 22.41 -17.39
N GLU A 120 9.18 21.68 -17.34
CA GLU A 120 8.48 21.36 -16.09
C GLU A 120 8.52 19.86 -15.81
N MET A 121 8.83 19.50 -14.57
CA MET A 121 8.60 18.16 -14.04
C MET A 121 7.76 18.26 -12.77
N ARG A 122 6.72 17.43 -12.68
CA ARG A 122 5.85 17.34 -11.50
C ARG A 122 6.12 16.05 -10.78
N ILE A 123 6.40 16.15 -9.48
CA ILE A 123 6.60 14.99 -8.62
C ILE A 123 5.48 14.98 -7.59
N HIS A 124 4.63 13.95 -7.68
CA HIS A 124 3.51 13.72 -6.79
C HIS A 124 3.93 12.73 -5.71
N LYS A 125 3.70 13.10 -4.44
CA LYS A 125 3.96 12.24 -3.29
C LYS A 125 2.64 11.95 -2.57
N ARG A 126 2.42 10.69 -2.21
CA ARG A 126 1.29 10.24 -1.40
C ARG A 126 1.78 9.39 -0.25
N LEU A 127 1.06 9.48 0.85
CA LEU A 127 1.37 8.79 2.08
C LEU A 127 0.20 7.92 2.50
N ILE A 128 0.46 6.68 2.87
CA ILE A 128 -0.54 5.79 3.45
C ILE A 128 0.00 5.34 4.80
N ASP A 129 -0.70 5.71 5.86
CA ASP A 129 -0.37 5.32 7.23
C ASP A 129 -1.25 4.11 7.62
N LEU A 130 -0.64 3.04 8.13
CA LEU A 130 -1.36 1.83 8.51
C LEU A 130 -0.75 1.18 9.76
N GLU A 131 -1.60 0.47 10.50
CA GLU A 131 -1.20 -0.34 11.65
C GLU A 131 -1.34 -1.82 11.30
N ALA A 132 -0.20 -2.48 11.04
CA ALA A 132 -0.16 -3.87 10.61
C ALA A 132 1.19 -4.55 10.92
N PRO A 133 1.24 -5.88 11.00
CA PRO A 133 2.47 -6.65 10.85
C PRO A 133 3.13 -6.39 9.49
N ALA A 134 4.47 -6.34 9.50
CA ALA A 134 5.26 -6.03 8.31
C ALA A 134 5.11 -7.08 7.19
N GLU A 135 4.74 -8.31 7.53
CA GLU A 135 4.55 -9.41 6.57
C GLU A 135 3.40 -9.13 5.61
N VAL A 136 2.26 -8.69 6.15
CA VAL A 136 1.07 -8.37 5.35
C VAL A 136 1.34 -7.20 4.40
N VAL A 137 2.11 -6.20 4.85
CA VAL A 137 2.48 -5.03 4.03
C VAL A 137 3.35 -5.44 2.85
N LYS A 138 4.38 -6.26 3.10
CA LYS A 138 5.28 -6.76 2.05
C LYS A 138 4.52 -7.52 0.96
N SER A 139 3.57 -8.37 1.34
CA SER A 139 2.75 -9.09 0.36
C SER A 139 1.88 -8.19 -0.50
N ILE A 140 1.43 -7.03 0.02
CA ILE A 140 0.56 -6.12 -0.73
C ILE A 140 1.38 -5.23 -1.66
N THR A 141 2.54 -4.74 -1.22
CA THR A 141 3.43 -3.93 -2.07
C THR A 141 3.96 -4.70 -3.27
N SER A 142 4.20 -6.00 -3.13
CA SER A 142 4.68 -6.85 -4.23
C SER A 142 3.63 -7.11 -5.32
N LEU A 143 2.33 -7.00 -5.00
CA LEU A 143 1.25 -7.26 -5.95
C LEU A 143 0.97 -6.08 -6.90
N VAL A 144 1.43 -4.87 -6.55
CA VAL A 144 1.05 -3.62 -7.26
C VAL A 144 2.29 -2.95 -7.87
N PHE A 145 3.22 -3.75 -8.38
CA PHE A 145 4.44 -3.21 -8.98
C PHE A 145 4.15 -2.56 -10.34
N GLU A 146 4.16 -1.23 -10.37
CA GLU A 146 4.15 -0.42 -11.59
C GLU A 146 5.51 0.28 -11.71
N PRO A 147 6.22 0.18 -12.86
CA PRO A 147 7.62 0.61 -12.98
C PRO A 147 7.81 2.13 -12.92
N SER A 148 6.73 2.93 -13.04
CA SER A 148 6.76 4.39 -12.99
C SER A 148 6.51 4.96 -11.58
N VAL A 149 6.22 4.11 -10.58
CA VAL A 149 5.95 4.52 -9.20
C VAL A 149 7.03 3.97 -8.27
N GLN A 150 7.68 4.87 -7.54
CA GLN A 150 8.61 4.52 -6.48
C GLN A 150 7.84 4.31 -5.17
N VAL A 151 8.02 3.14 -4.56
CA VAL A 151 7.39 2.74 -3.30
C VAL A 151 8.45 2.63 -2.23
N GLU A 152 8.28 3.35 -1.13
CA GLU A 152 9.16 3.31 0.04
C GLU A 152 8.34 2.96 1.28
N VAL A 153 8.78 1.97 2.04
CA VAL A 153 8.11 1.52 3.26
C VAL A 153 8.97 1.91 4.46
N THR A 154 8.40 2.72 5.35
CA THR A 154 9.06 3.17 6.58
C THR A 154 8.32 2.61 7.80
N LEU A 155 9.08 2.00 8.72
CA LEU A 155 8.57 1.57 10.02
C LEU A 155 8.67 2.76 10.98
N GLN A 156 7.56 3.14 11.60
CA GLN A 156 7.57 4.09 12.72
C GLN A 156 7.74 3.27 14.00
N GLY A 157 8.90 3.45 14.64
CA GLY A 157 9.25 2.83 15.93
C GLY A 157 8.59 3.52 17.11
#